data_AF-A0A383CAB4-F1
#
_entry.id   AF-A0A383CAB4-F1
#
_cell.length_a   1.000
_cell.length_b   1.000
_cell.length_c   1.000
_cell.angle_alpha   90.00
_cell.angle_beta   90.00
_cell.angle_gamma   90.00
#
_symmetry.space_group_name_H-M   'P 1'
#
loop_
_entity.id
_entity.type
_entity.pdbx_description
1 polymer ?
#
loop_
_entity_poly.entity_id
_entity_poly.type
_entity_poly.pdbx_seq_one_letter_code
_entity_poly.pdbx_strand_id
1 'polypeptide(L)'
;MSRIRAKDTKPELIVRRTCHNLGLRFRLHRKDLPGKPDLVFPKHNALIFVHGCFWHKHNCRYGKVRPKTNTEFWNSKRQRTVERDNLNKKTLKDRGW
;
A
#
# COMPACT_ATOMS: atom_id res chain seq x y z
N MET A 1 -5.87 15.14 11.71
CA MET A 1 -5.32 13.96 10.98
C MET A 1 -4.51 12.98 11.85
N SER A 2 -4.43 13.16 13.17
CA SER A 2 -3.64 12.31 14.09
C SER A 2 -4.18 10.87 14.31
N ARG A 3 -5.46 10.61 14.01
CA ARG A 3 -6.10 9.29 14.22
C ARG A 3 -5.87 8.26 13.10
N ILE A 4 -5.34 8.67 11.94
CA ILE A 4 -5.05 7.74 10.84
C ILE A 4 -3.67 7.14 11.09
N ARG A 5 -3.64 5.95 11.70
CA ARG A 5 -2.39 5.21 11.89
C ARG A 5 -1.83 4.81 10.53
N ALA A 6 -0.54 5.06 10.33
CA ALA A 6 0.17 4.70 9.11
C ALA A 6 0.58 3.21 9.05
N LYS A 7 0.39 2.46 10.15
CA LYS A 7 0.80 1.06 10.33
C LYS A 7 -0.20 0.31 11.21
N ASP A 8 -0.21 -1.01 11.11
CA ASP A 8 -1.09 -1.93 11.83
C ASP A 8 -2.57 -1.56 11.66
N THR A 9 -2.93 -1.21 10.43
CA THR A 9 -4.32 -0.94 10.10
C THR A 9 -5.12 -2.24 10.17
N LYS A 10 -6.43 -2.16 10.47
CA LYS A 10 -7.31 -3.35 10.47
C LYS A 10 -7.15 -4.24 9.22
N PRO A 11 -7.14 -3.73 7.97
CA PRO A 11 -6.93 -4.58 6.80
C PRO A 11 -5.54 -5.23 6.77
N GLU A 12 -4.49 -4.53 7.19
CA GLU A 12 -3.14 -5.08 7.25
C GLU A 12 -3.05 -6.25 8.25
N LEU A 13 -3.66 -6.11 9.43
CA LEU A 13 -3.73 -7.18 10.44
C LEU A 13 -4.51 -8.40 9.93
N ILE A 14 -5.60 -8.19 9.19
CA ILE A 14 -6.36 -9.29 8.58
C ILE A 14 -5.49 -10.05 7.58
N VAL A 15 -4.84 -9.36 6.65
CA VAL A 15 -3.97 -10.00 5.65
C VAL A 15 -2.82 -10.74 6.35
N ARG A 16 -2.18 -10.13 7.35
CA ARG A 16 -1.12 -10.76 8.15
C ARG A 16 -1.59 -12.07 8.79
N ARG A 17 -2.76 -12.07 9.42
CA ARG A 17 -3.34 -13.27 10.04
C ARG A 17 -3.65 -14.34 8.99
N THR A 18 -4.25 -13.97 7.86
CA THR A 18 -4.55 -14.91 6.77
C THR A 18 -3.28 -15.54 6.21
N CYS A 19 -2.25 -14.74 5.91
CA CYS A 19 -0.98 -15.25 5.40
C CYS A 19 -0.29 -16.19 6.40
N HIS A 20 -0.33 -15.84 7.70
CA HIS A 20 0.22 -16.70 8.75
C HIS A 20 -0.55 -18.03 8.88
N ASN A 21 -1.89 -17.98 8.81
CA ASN A 21 -2.73 -19.18 8.84
C ASN A 21 -2.51 -20.09 7.61
N LEU A 22 -2.16 -19.51 6.47
CA LEU A 22 -1.75 -20.25 5.27
C LEU A 22 -0.33 -20.84 5.35
N GLY A 23 0.38 -20.65 6.47
CA GLY A 23 1.76 -21.13 6.66
C GLY A 23 2.81 -20.34 5.88
N LEU A 24 2.44 -19.18 5.32
CA LEU A 24 3.37 -18.35 4.56
C LEU A 24 4.26 -17.54 5.52
N ARG A 25 5.57 -17.71 5.39
CA ARG A 25 6.54 -16.87 6.10
C ARG A 25 6.73 -15.55 5.35
N PHE A 26 6.45 -14.45 6.01
CA PHE A 26 6.64 -13.10 5.48
C PHE A 26 7.56 -12.26 6.36
N ARG A 27 8.18 -11.25 5.74
CA ARG A 27 8.86 -10.15 6.42
C ARG A 27 8.00 -8.89 6.31
N LEU A 28 7.94 -8.14 7.39
CA LEU A 28 7.18 -6.89 7.45
C LEU A 28 8.10 -5.70 7.18
N HIS A 29 7.56 -4.68 6.51
CA HIS A 29 8.18 -3.36 6.36
C HIS A 29 9.66 -3.37 5.96
N ARG A 30 10.03 -4.16 4.93
CA ARG A 30 11.39 -4.14 4.37
C ARG A 30 11.70 -2.75 3.81
N LYS A 31 12.54 -2.00 4.54
CA LYS A 31 13.00 -0.66 4.12
C LYS A 31 13.91 -0.70 2.89
N ASP A 32 14.49 -1.86 2.61
CA ASP A 32 15.42 -2.11 1.51
C ASP A 32 14.72 -2.11 0.14
N LEU A 33 13.39 -2.19 0.14
CA LEU A 33 12.56 -2.23 -1.07
C LEU A 33 11.83 -0.89 -1.30
N PRO A 34 11.81 -0.40 -2.55
CA PRO A 34 11.07 0.80 -2.91
C PRO A 34 9.58 0.63 -2.61
N GLY A 35 8.97 1.67 -2.05
CA GLY A 35 7.56 1.66 -1.65
C GLY A 35 7.26 1.02 -0.29
N LYS A 36 8.25 0.44 0.40
CA LYS A 36 8.09 -0.23 1.72
C LYS A 36 6.86 -1.17 1.75
N PRO A 37 6.93 -2.30 1.02
CA PRO A 37 5.84 -3.27 1.02
C PRO A 37 5.45 -3.68 2.44
N ASP A 38 4.15 -3.83 2.68
CA ASP A 38 3.64 -4.22 3.98
C ASP A 38 4.07 -5.65 4.31
N LEU A 39 4.00 -6.53 3.31
CA LEU A 39 4.29 -7.95 3.42
C LEU A 39 5.20 -8.37 2.27
N VAL A 40 6.32 -9.00 2.63
CA VAL A 40 7.32 -9.51 1.69
C VAL A 40 7.46 -11.00 1.87
N PHE A 41 7.40 -11.77 0.79
CA PHE A 41 7.56 -13.22 0.78
C PHE A 41 8.81 -13.57 -0.04
N PRO A 42 10.02 -13.56 0.55
CA PRO A 42 11.26 -13.82 -0.19
C PRO A 42 11.29 -15.20 -0.84
N LYS A 43 10.66 -16.21 -0.22
CA LYS A 43 10.61 -17.57 -0.77
C LYS A 43 9.81 -17.65 -2.08
N HIS A 44 8.84 -16.76 -2.26
CA HIS A 44 7.92 -16.77 -3.39
C HIS A 44 8.16 -15.61 -4.37
N ASN A 45 9.20 -14.80 -4.14
CA ASN A 45 9.42 -13.52 -4.84
C ASN A 45 8.12 -12.72 -4.98
N ALA A 46 7.35 -12.63 -3.90
CA ALA A 46 6.05 -11.98 -3.90
C ALA A 46 5.99 -10.86 -2.88
N LEU A 47 5.26 -9.80 -3.21
CA LEU A 47 5.09 -8.61 -2.40
C LEU A 47 3.60 -8.26 -2.32
N ILE A 48 3.12 -7.87 -1.14
CA ILE A 48 1.76 -7.39 -0.95
C ILE A 48 1.81 -5.98 -0.38
N PHE A 49 1.04 -5.11 -1.03
CA PHE A 49 0.78 -3.74 -0.61
C PHE A 49 -0.67 -3.60 -0.18
N VAL A 50 -0.90 -3.19 1.06
CA VAL A 50 -2.22 -2.95 1.64
C VAL A 50 -2.54 -1.46 1.52
N HIS A 51 -2.99 -1.09 0.32
CA HIS A 51 -3.29 0.28 -0.03
C HIS A 51 -4.70 0.72 0.43
N GLY A 52 -4.77 1.86 1.12
CA GLY A 52 -6.04 2.48 1.48
C GLY A 52 -6.75 3.06 0.25
N CYS A 53 -8.00 2.67 0.01
CA CYS A 53 -8.76 3.06 -1.18
C CYS A 53 -8.81 4.59 -1.43
N PHE A 54 -8.88 5.39 -0.36
CA PHE A 54 -8.93 6.85 -0.42
C PHE A 54 -7.63 7.48 -0.97
N TRP A 55 -6.48 6.98 -0.54
CA TRP A 55 -5.17 7.54 -0.89
C TRP A 55 -4.74 7.17 -2.31
N HIS A 56 -5.03 5.92 -2.70
CA HIS A 56 -4.58 5.34 -3.96
C HIS A 56 -5.62 5.47 -5.09
N LYS A 57 -6.64 6.33 -4.91
CA LYS A 57 -7.67 6.62 -5.91
C LYS A 57 -8.29 5.35 -6.51
N HIS A 58 -8.62 4.39 -5.65
CA HIS A 58 -9.22 3.14 -6.10
C HIS A 58 -10.60 3.40 -6.73
N ASN A 59 -11.01 2.60 -7.72
CA ASN A 59 -12.27 2.80 -8.45
C ASN A 59 -13.54 2.52 -7.60
N CYS A 60 -13.38 2.19 -6.31
CA CYS A 60 -14.49 1.92 -5.40
C CYS A 60 -15.12 3.20 -4.80
N ARG A 61 -16.29 3.05 -4.18
CA ARG A 61 -17.03 4.14 -3.50
C ARG A 61 -16.17 4.96 -2.52
N TYR A 62 -15.19 4.33 -1.86
CA TYR A 62 -14.32 4.97 -0.89
C TYR A 62 -13.13 5.72 -1.53
N GLY A 63 -12.69 5.31 -2.72
CA GLY A 63 -11.62 6.00 -3.46
C GLY A 63 -12.11 7.16 -4.32
N LYS A 64 -13.37 7.12 -4.74
CA LYS A 64 -14.05 8.22 -5.44
C LYS A 64 -14.49 9.37 -4.52
N VAL A 65 -14.37 9.21 -3.20
CA VAL A 65 -14.68 10.28 -2.25
C VAL A 65 -13.81 11.50 -2.57
N ARG A 66 -14.47 12.59 -2.95
CA ARG A 66 -13.83 13.90 -3.14
C ARG A 66 -14.03 14.69 -1.84
N PRO A 67 -12.96 15.10 -1.15
CA PRO A 67 -13.10 15.97 0.00
C PRO A 67 -13.74 17.29 -0.47
N LYS A 68 -14.75 17.78 0.25
CA LYS A 68 -15.48 19.00 -0.08
C LYS A 68 -14.63 20.28 0.09
N THR A 69 -13.47 20.17 0.73
CA THR A 69 -12.56 21.29 1.04
C THR A 69 -11.16 20.95 0.52
N ASN A 70 -10.44 21.95 -0.03
CA ASN A 70 -9.08 21.82 -0.58
C ASN A 70 -8.92 20.75 -1.67
N THR A 71 -9.92 20.62 -2.55
CA THR A 71 -10.03 19.60 -3.60
C THR A 71 -8.77 19.50 -4.46
N GLU A 72 -8.20 20.64 -4.86
CA GLU A 72 -7.02 20.70 -5.73
C GLU A 72 -5.77 20.16 -5.03
N PHE A 73 -5.53 20.59 -3.78
CA PHE A 73 -4.46 20.06 -2.94
C PHE A 73 -4.58 18.54 -2.77
N TRP A 74 -5.78 18.04 -2.46
CA TRP A 74 -6.02 16.60 -2.29
C TRP A 74 -5.88 15.82 -3.60
N ASN A 75 -6.28 16.39 -4.73
CA ASN A 75 -6.10 15.77 -6.04
C ASN A 75 -4.62 15.67 -6.39
N SER A 76 -3.87 16.77 -6.29
CA SER A 76 -2.44 16.79 -6.56
C SER A 76 -1.67 15.84 -5.64
N LYS A 77 -2.00 15.83 -4.33
CA LYS A 77 -1.37 14.92 -3.36
C LYS A 77 -1.62 13.45 -3.69
N ARG A 78 -2.87 13.07 -4.01
CA ARG A 78 -3.22 11.69 -4.39
C ARG A 78 -2.56 11.30 -5.71
N GLN A 79 -2.51 12.22 -6.67
CA GLN A 79 -1.88 11.98 -7.97
C GLN A 79 -0.39 11.66 -7.81
N ARG A 80 0.34 12.45 -7.02
CA ARG A 80 1.74 12.15 -6.66
C ARG A 80 1.91 10.80 -5.96
N THR A 81 0.95 10.38 -5.15
CA THR A 81 0.98 9.05 -4.51
C THR A 81 0.87 7.95 -5.57
N VAL A 82 -0.07 8.05 -6.51
CA VAL A 82 -0.24 7.06 -7.59
C VAL A 82 0.98 7.01 -8.50
N GLU A 83 1.54 8.16 -8.87
CA GLU A 83 2.77 8.24 -9.66
C GLU A 83 3.95 7.55 -8.96
N ARG A 84 4.12 7.80 -7.66
CA ARG A 84 5.14 7.14 -6.85
C ARG A 84 4.93 5.63 -6.76
N ASP A 85 3.70 5.17 -6.60
CA ASP A 85 3.42 3.72 -6.56
C ASP A 85 3.75 3.05 -7.89
N ASN A 86 3.43 3.69 -9.02
CA ASN A 86 3.78 3.18 -10.34
C ASN A 86 5.30 3.09 -10.52
N LEU A 87 6.04 4.11 -10.07
CA LEU A 87 7.49 4.07 -10.07
C LEU A 87 8.03 2.93 -9.21
N ASN A 88 7.53 2.79 -7.97
CA ASN A 88 7.94 1.72 -7.06
C ASN A 88 7.66 0.35 -7.67
N LYS A 89 6.47 0.13 -8.23
CA LYS A 89 6.11 -1.15 -8.90
C LYS A 89 7.07 -1.46 -10.04
N LYS A 90 7.42 -0.47 -10.87
CA LYS A 90 8.38 -0.63 -11.95
C LYS A 90 9.75 -1.03 -11.41
N THR A 91 10.27 -0.30 -10.42
CA THR A 91 11.57 -0.61 -9.82
C THR A 91 11.61 -1.98 -9.11
N LEU A 92 10.50 -2.41 -8.49
CA LEU A 92 10.41 -3.75 -7.89
C LEU A 92 10.48 -4.83 -8.96
N LYS A 93 9.72 -4.65 -10.05
CA LYS A 93 9.72 -5.57 -11.18
C LYS A 93 11.11 -5.67 -11.83
N ASP A 94 11.78 -4.53 -12.00
CA ASP A 94 13.15 -4.47 -12.53
C ASP A 94 14.16 -5.16 -11.61
N ARG A 95 13.89 -5.21 -10.30
CA ARG A 95 14.70 -5.92 -9.29
C ARG A 95 14.35 -7.41 -9.17
N GLY A 96 13.47 -7.94 -10.02
CA GLY A 96 13.09 -9.36 -10.02
C GLY A 96 12.10 -9.75 -8.92
N TRP A 97 11.33 -8.78 -8.41
CA TRP A 97 10.22 -9.00 -7.48
C TRP A 97 8.86 -8.94 -8.17
#